data_AF-A0AAV0JTP2-F1
#
_entry.id   AF-A0AAV0JTP2-F1
#
_cell.length_a   1.000
_cell.length_b   1.000
_cell.length_c   1.000
_cell.angle_alpha   90.00
_cell.angle_beta   90.00
_cell.angle_gamma   90.00
#
_symmetry.space_group_name_H-M   'P 1'
#
loop_
_entity.id
_entity.type
_entity.pdbx_description
1 polymer ?
#
loop_
_entity_poly.entity_id
_entity_poly.type
_entity_poly.pdbx_seq_one_letter_code
_entity_poly.pdbx_strand_id
1 'polypeptide(L)'
;MSNATEDLHRRLTQLSESLLAHLSTTPYAPPEGSAVSVKFVLQSLLHNPSSGAGESQLQESIRNFVLASALLSASESSTHELLSWIPRQLAAAAAASFRDLSDVYCHGNDKRLVAELAPEVLLLLKDRIKESSIDKGTDGDEVSAASARVPVGIAILAAYQLRWFVTQIDKLNLGKLCNLVIPCALTALDHWSTEVKGQGMICFIHLGKNVNSAEFGVYQDVILDACCNNIASADEIWHLVVEMSVLLVSSIHQSNPRSHWYERILGEMLSHLERQPRNKERRVAWLTFIEPLFQSMGLVLLAHFRRLFPLFFKWIHADDDETVLLVLKRVHTVLKLTWIRNTPYIMRLVDELVALHKEAALRVGREEIRTSILEVLLLLKQCKRQQFTAAWEMHRDDSNLAALCLSLTEISIDEESSTSNTLRSDSPQNCLQLLTTH
;
A
#
# COMPACT_ATOMS: atom_id res chain seq x y z
N MET A 1 -41.89 19.68 -1.53
CA MET A 1 -40.43 19.72 -1.77
C MET A 1 -39.77 20.93 -1.09
N SER A 2 -40.38 22.15 -1.09
CA SER A 2 -39.87 23.34 -0.37
C SER A 2 -39.50 23.10 1.10
N ASN A 3 -40.38 22.44 1.87
CA ASN A 3 -40.13 22.23 3.31
C ASN A 3 -38.91 21.34 3.59
N ALA A 4 -38.65 20.32 2.77
CA ALA A 4 -37.53 19.40 2.97
C ALA A 4 -36.19 20.07 2.64
N THR A 5 -36.15 20.91 1.60
CA THR A 5 -34.96 21.69 1.24
C THR A 5 -34.66 22.78 2.26
N GLU A 6 -35.69 23.42 2.82
CA GLU A 6 -35.56 24.39 3.91
C GLU A 6 -35.06 23.73 5.21
N ASP A 7 -35.59 22.55 5.55
CA ASP A 7 -35.14 21.77 6.71
C ASP A 7 -33.67 21.34 6.59
N LEU A 8 -33.27 20.87 5.42
CA LEU A 8 -31.88 20.52 5.11
C LEU A 8 -30.96 21.75 5.20
N HIS A 9 -31.35 22.88 4.61
CA HIS A 9 -30.57 24.11 4.67
C HIS A 9 -30.40 24.61 6.11
N ARG A 10 -31.48 24.58 6.91
CA ARG A 10 -31.45 24.94 8.32
C ARG A 10 -30.52 24.02 9.11
N ARG A 11 -30.59 22.70 8.90
CA ARG A 11 -29.72 21.74 9.59
C ARG A 11 -28.27 21.91 9.19
N LEU A 12 -27.97 22.10 7.91
CA LEU A 12 -26.62 22.36 7.42
C LEU A 12 -26.01 23.60 8.08
N THR A 13 -26.78 24.70 8.16
CA THR A 13 -26.34 25.92 8.83
C THR A 13 -26.03 25.70 10.30
N GLN A 14 -26.87 24.97 11.03
CA GLN A 14 -26.61 24.62 12.44
C GLN A 14 -25.33 23.80 12.61
N LEU A 15 -25.10 22.83 11.73
CA LEU A 15 -23.90 21.99 11.77
C LEU A 15 -22.64 22.80 11.44
N SER A 16 -22.69 23.66 10.42
CA SER A 16 -21.61 24.58 10.06
C SER A 16 -21.26 25.54 11.20
N GLU A 17 -22.27 26.17 11.81
CA GLU A 17 -22.09 27.10 12.94
C GLU A 17 -21.47 26.41 14.15
N SER A 18 -21.92 25.20 14.47
CA SER A 18 -21.35 24.39 15.55
C SER A 18 -19.87 24.11 15.31
N LEU A 19 -19.49 23.64 14.12
CA LEU A 19 -18.09 23.39 13.79
C LEU A 19 -17.26 24.67 13.78
N LEU A 20 -17.81 25.77 13.28
CA LEU A 20 -17.14 27.07 13.24
C LEU A 20 -16.88 27.59 14.66
N ALA A 21 -17.82 27.38 15.61
CA ALA A 21 -17.62 27.72 17.01
C ALA A 21 -16.46 26.91 17.64
N HIS A 22 -16.42 25.59 17.42
CA HIS A 22 -15.32 24.73 17.89
C HIS A 22 -13.98 25.13 17.25
N LEU A 23 -13.97 25.40 15.95
CA LEU A 23 -12.78 25.84 15.22
C LEU A 23 -12.28 27.19 15.74
N SER A 24 -13.17 28.13 16.06
CA SER A 24 -12.79 29.45 16.55
C SER A 24 -12.03 29.39 17.87
N THR A 25 -12.47 28.53 18.80
CA THR A 25 -11.87 28.33 20.14
C THR A 25 -10.61 27.46 20.11
N THR A 26 -10.39 26.70 19.03
CA THR A 26 -9.22 25.83 18.89
C THR A 26 -7.94 26.68 18.71
N PRO A 27 -6.90 26.48 19.55
CA PRO A 27 -5.61 27.15 19.38
C PRO A 27 -5.01 26.85 18.00
N TYR A 28 -4.50 27.87 17.33
CA TYR A 28 -3.86 27.74 16.02
C TYR A 28 -2.57 28.53 15.99
N ALA A 29 -1.47 27.81 15.80
CA ALA A 29 -0.18 28.38 15.44
C ALA A 29 0.09 27.98 13.99
N PRO A 30 0.17 28.93 13.04
CA PRO A 30 0.52 28.59 11.67
C PRO A 30 1.94 27.99 11.64
N PRO A 31 2.18 26.93 10.85
CA PRO A 31 3.53 26.37 10.70
C PRO A 31 4.50 27.44 10.18
N GLU A 32 5.73 27.42 10.70
CA GLU A 32 6.75 28.39 10.32
C GLU A 32 7.03 28.32 8.81
N GLY A 33 6.92 29.45 8.11
CA GLY A 33 7.15 29.52 6.66
C GLY A 33 5.97 29.09 5.78
N SER A 34 4.84 28.66 6.34
CA SER A 34 3.64 28.35 5.54
C SER A 34 2.92 29.64 5.10
N ALA A 35 2.72 29.79 3.79
CA ALA A 35 1.87 30.84 3.21
C ALA A 35 0.36 30.54 3.35
N VAL A 36 -0.02 29.38 3.88
CA VAL A 36 -1.42 28.91 3.94
C VAL A 36 -1.91 28.86 5.39
N SER A 37 -3.02 29.56 5.66
CA SER A 37 -3.76 29.44 6.91
C SER A 37 -4.84 28.37 6.80
N VAL A 38 -4.57 27.17 7.33
CA VAL A 38 -5.53 26.04 7.27
C VAL A 38 -6.81 26.36 8.04
N LYS A 39 -6.69 27.04 9.19
CA LYS A 39 -7.85 27.51 9.97
C LYS A 39 -8.73 28.45 9.14
N PHE A 40 -8.14 29.37 8.37
CA PHE A 40 -8.90 30.25 7.48
C PHE A 40 -9.59 29.49 6.35
N VAL A 41 -8.90 28.54 5.70
CA VAL A 41 -9.49 27.69 4.65
C VAL A 41 -10.72 26.94 5.18
N LEU A 42 -10.62 26.35 6.38
CA LEU A 42 -11.73 25.68 7.04
C LEU A 42 -12.88 26.64 7.38
N GLN A 43 -12.58 27.84 7.88
CA GLN A 43 -13.59 28.87 8.16
C GLN A 43 -14.31 29.30 6.87
N SER A 44 -13.59 29.49 5.77
CA SER A 44 -14.17 29.84 4.47
C SER A 44 -15.08 28.74 3.92
N LEU A 45 -14.70 27.46 4.10
CA LEU A 45 -15.53 26.32 3.68
C LEU A 45 -16.79 26.15 4.54
N LEU A 46 -16.74 26.51 5.83
CA LEU A 46 -17.88 26.41 6.75
C LEU A 46 -18.81 27.63 6.69
N HIS A 47 -18.36 28.75 6.12
CA HIS A 47 -19.19 29.94 5.99
C HIS A 47 -20.26 29.72 4.91
N ASN A 48 -21.53 29.69 5.31
CA ASN A 48 -22.63 29.62 4.35
C ASN A 48 -22.96 31.03 3.83
N PRO A 49 -23.11 31.23 2.51
CA PRO A 49 -23.61 32.48 1.98
C PRO A 49 -25.06 32.71 2.49
N SER A 50 -25.30 33.88 3.06
CA SER A 50 -26.57 34.23 3.69
C SER A 50 -27.72 34.31 2.67
N SER A 51 -28.73 33.47 2.89
CA SER A 51 -30.15 33.62 2.50
C SER A 51 -30.43 34.19 1.10
N GLY A 52 -30.49 33.30 0.11
CA GLY A 52 -30.95 33.58 -1.26
C GLY A 52 -31.22 32.28 -2.04
N ALA A 53 -32.08 31.42 -1.49
CA ALA A 53 -32.24 30.01 -1.85
C ALA A 53 -32.49 29.72 -3.34
N GLY A 54 -31.45 29.26 -4.03
CA GLY A 54 -31.56 28.40 -5.22
C GLY A 54 -30.91 27.05 -4.94
N GLU A 55 -31.37 25.98 -5.59
CA GLU A 55 -30.84 24.62 -5.42
C GLU A 55 -29.32 24.54 -5.61
N SER A 56 -28.77 25.34 -6.54
CA SER A 56 -27.33 25.42 -6.79
C SER A 56 -26.52 25.95 -5.59
N GLN A 57 -27.05 26.92 -4.84
CA GLN A 57 -26.35 27.45 -3.65
C GLN A 57 -26.38 26.44 -2.49
N LEU A 58 -27.47 25.69 -2.36
CA LEU A 58 -27.58 24.63 -1.37
C LEU A 58 -26.55 23.53 -1.66
N GLN A 59 -26.43 23.12 -2.92
CA GLN A 59 -25.44 22.12 -3.34
C GLN A 59 -24.00 22.58 -3.09
N GLU A 60 -23.68 23.85 -3.38
CA GLU A 60 -22.37 24.42 -3.05
C GLU A 60 -22.11 24.42 -1.53
N SER A 61 -23.11 24.76 -0.72
CA SER A 61 -22.98 24.76 0.75
C SER A 61 -22.74 23.35 1.28
N ILE A 62 -23.47 22.35 0.76
CA ILE A 62 -23.26 20.93 1.10
C ILE A 62 -21.84 20.51 0.71
N ARG A 63 -21.42 20.81 -0.52
CA ARG A 63 -20.07 20.49 -1.01
C ARG A 63 -18.99 21.10 -0.11
N ASN A 64 -19.09 22.39 0.21
CA ASN A 64 -18.09 23.09 1.01
C ASN A 64 -18.03 22.53 2.45
N PHE A 65 -19.19 22.25 3.04
CA PHE A 65 -19.27 21.60 4.35
C PHE A 65 -18.64 20.20 4.35
N VAL A 66 -18.91 19.38 3.33
CA VAL A 66 -18.32 18.04 3.23
C VAL A 66 -16.81 18.14 3.00
N LEU A 67 -16.33 19.10 2.20
CA LEU A 67 -14.89 19.37 2.04
C LEU A 67 -14.23 19.77 3.37
N ALA A 68 -14.87 20.61 4.18
CA ALA A 68 -14.37 20.96 5.51
C ALA A 68 -14.32 19.72 6.42
N SER A 69 -15.39 18.94 6.43
CA SER A 69 -15.50 17.70 7.22
C SER A 69 -14.46 16.66 6.80
N ALA A 70 -14.21 16.53 5.50
CA ALA A 70 -13.19 15.66 4.93
C ALA A 70 -11.79 16.04 5.41
N LEU A 71 -11.46 17.34 5.37
CA LEU A 71 -10.14 17.83 5.80
C LEU A 71 -9.92 17.64 7.31
N LEU A 72 -10.94 17.97 8.12
CA LEU A 72 -10.91 17.77 9.57
C LEU A 72 -10.78 16.28 9.93
N SER A 73 -11.54 15.40 9.27
CA SER A 73 -11.48 13.96 9.52
C SER A 73 -10.16 13.35 9.04
N ALA A 74 -9.61 13.83 7.92
CA ALA A 74 -8.33 13.37 7.39
C ALA A 74 -7.16 13.65 8.34
N SER A 75 -7.26 14.71 9.15
CA SER A 75 -6.24 15.10 10.12
C SER A 75 -5.93 14.03 11.17
N GLU A 76 -6.89 13.16 11.52
CA GLU A 76 -6.70 12.11 12.55
C GLU A 76 -5.58 11.12 12.21
N SER A 77 -5.30 10.98 10.91
CA SER A 77 -4.29 10.07 10.37
C SER A 77 -3.13 10.80 9.69
N SER A 78 -3.07 12.12 9.83
CA SER A 78 -2.00 12.94 9.28
C SER A 78 -0.88 13.12 10.30
N THR A 79 0.36 13.07 9.82
CA THR A 79 1.55 13.51 10.57
C THR A 79 2.10 14.84 10.03
N HIS A 80 1.44 15.45 9.05
CA HIS A 80 1.91 16.67 8.40
C HIS A 80 1.62 17.90 9.27
N GLU A 81 2.58 18.82 9.37
CA GLU A 81 2.51 20.00 10.23
C GLU A 81 1.25 20.86 10.01
N LEU A 82 0.82 21.02 8.75
CA LEU A 82 -0.40 21.75 8.36
C LEU A 82 -1.68 21.23 9.01
N LEU A 83 -1.75 19.94 9.38
CA LEU A 83 -2.93 19.31 9.97
C LEU A 83 -2.72 18.89 11.42
N SER A 84 -1.47 18.76 11.87
CA SER A 84 -1.11 18.27 13.21
C SER A 84 -1.68 19.08 14.39
N TRP A 85 -2.02 20.35 14.17
CA TRP A 85 -2.62 21.22 15.18
C TRP A 85 -4.11 20.94 15.43
N ILE A 86 -4.78 20.21 14.52
CA ILE A 86 -6.21 19.92 14.62
C ILE A 86 -6.44 18.87 15.72
N PRO A 87 -7.15 19.19 16.82
CA PRO A 87 -7.37 18.23 17.90
C PRO A 87 -8.32 17.10 17.48
N ARG A 88 -8.11 15.91 18.06
CA ARG A 88 -8.99 14.73 17.82
C ARG A 88 -10.46 15.03 18.11
N GLN A 89 -10.76 15.87 19.09
CA GLN A 89 -12.14 16.25 19.43
C GLN A 89 -12.81 17.03 18.28
N LEU A 90 -12.07 17.90 17.60
CA LEU A 90 -12.58 18.67 16.46
C LEU A 90 -12.79 17.77 15.23
N ALA A 91 -11.85 16.84 14.98
CA ALA A 91 -12.01 15.84 13.93
C ALA A 91 -13.22 14.91 14.18
N ALA A 92 -13.38 14.41 15.41
CA ALA A 92 -14.52 13.61 15.81
C ALA A 92 -15.85 14.37 15.70
N ALA A 93 -15.87 15.66 16.05
CA ALA A 93 -17.04 16.51 15.87
C ALA A 93 -17.38 16.68 14.38
N ALA A 94 -16.38 16.84 13.51
CA ALA A 94 -16.60 16.91 12.07
C ALA A 94 -17.18 15.61 11.50
N ALA A 95 -16.65 14.45 11.93
CA ALA A 95 -17.17 13.15 11.53
C ALA A 95 -18.62 12.93 12.01
N ALA A 96 -18.96 13.38 13.23
CA ALA A 96 -20.33 13.33 13.73
C ALA A 96 -21.27 14.26 12.93
N SER A 97 -20.85 15.51 12.69
CA SER A 97 -21.65 16.46 11.90
C SER A 97 -21.85 16.01 10.44
N PHE A 98 -20.87 15.32 9.86
CA PHE A 98 -21.01 14.70 8.55
C PHE A 98 -22.08 13.59 8.54
N ARG A 99 -22.09 12.71 9.55
CA ARG A 99 -23.15 11.69 9.72
C ARG A 99 -24.52 12.32 9.90
N ASP A 100 -24.63 13.36 10.72
CA ASP A 100 -25.87 14.10 10.91
C ASP A 100 -26.40 14.70 9.60
N LEU A 101 -25.51 15.22 8.74
CA LEU A 101 -25.89 15.73 7.43
C LEU A 101 -26.37 14.58 6.51
N SER A 102 -25.65 13.47 6.51
CA SER A 102 -25.97 12.26 5.74
C SER A 102 -27.33 11.66 6.15
N ASP A 103 -27.68 11.69 7.44
CA ASP A 103 -28.98 11.29 7.95
C ASP A 103 -30.12 12.07 7.31
N VAL A 104 -29.96 13.39 7.16
CA VAL A 104 -30.99 14.26 6.58
C VAL A 104 -30.99 14.22 5.06
N TYR A 105 -29.81 14.13 4.43
CA TYR A 105 -29.67 14.20 2.97
C TYR A 105 -29.93 12.86 2.27
N CYS A 106 -29.45 11.76 2.85
CA CYS A 106 -29.41 10.43 2.23
C CYS A 106 -29.94 9.31 3.14
N HIS A 107 -30.73 9.64 4.18
CA HIS A 107 -31.29 8.69 5.14
C HIS A 107 -30.21 7.83 5.84
N GLY A 108 -29.07 8.45 6.16
CA GLY A 108 -28.00 7.86 6.98
C GLY A 108 -27.04 6.99 6.19
N ASN A 109 -27.05 7.11 4.87
CA ASN A 109 -26.09 6.44 4.01
C ASN A 109 -24.95 7.38 3.62
N ASP A 110 -23.94 7.46 4.49
CA ASP A 110 -22.74 8.27 4.33
C ASP A 110 -22.06 8.04 2.98
N LYS A 111 -21.98 6.77 2.58
CA LYS A 111 -21.30 6.36 1.35
C LYS A 111 -22.05 6.82 0.12
N ARG A 112 -23.39 6.89 0.19
CA ARG A 112 -24.22 7.44 -0.86
C ARG A 112 -24.01 8.95 -1.02
N LEU A 113 -23.97 9.71 0.08
CA LEU A 113 -23.66 11.14 0.03
C LEU A 113 -22.30 11.40 -0.63
N VAL A 114 -21.26 10.66 -0.23
CA VAL A 114 -19.93 10.77 -0.85
C VAL A 114 -19.97 10.42 -2.34
N ALA A 115 -20.62 9.32 -2.71
CA ALA A 115 -20.69 8.87 -4.10
C ALA A 115 -21.46 9.86 -4.99
N GLU A 116 -22.52 10.50 -4.50
CA GLU A 116 -23.28 11.53 -5.22
C GLU A 116 -22.47 12.81 -5.44
N LEU A 117 -21.64 13.21 -4.46
CA LEU A 117 -20.78 14.40 -4.56
C LEU A 117 -19.47 14.16 -5.31
N ALA A 118 -19.03 12.91 -5.45
CA ALA A 118 -17.72 12.55 -6.01
C ALA A 118 -17.45 13.15 -7.40
N PRO A 119 -18.37 13.15 -8.38
CA PRO A 119 -18.10 13.71 -9.71
C PRO A 119 -17.71 15.19 -9.68
N GLU A 120 -18.34 15.98 -8.81
CA GLU A 120 -18.04 17.40 -8.66
C GLU A 120 -16.78 17.62 -7.81
N VAL A 121 -16.71 16.95 -6.65
CA VAL A 121 -15.64 17.17 -5.67
C VAL A 121 -14.29 16.68 -6.17
N LEU A 122 -14.22 15.48 -6.77
CA LEU A 122 -12.94 14.91 -7.19
C LEU A 122 -12.27 15.76 -8.28
N LEU A 123 -13.06 16.30 -9.22
CA LEU A 123 -12.54 17.20 -10.26
C LEU A 123 -12.03 18.52 -9.66
N LEU A 124 -12.79 19.12 -8.74
CA LEU A 124 -12.36 20.33 -8.04
C LEU A 124 -11.06 20.12 -7.25
N LEU A 125 -10.91 18.96 -6.58
CA LEU A 125 -9.69 18.63 -5.85
C LEU A 125 -8.51 18.37 -6.79
N LYS A 126 -8.74 17.71 -7.92
CA LYS A 126 -7.73 17.51 -8.95
C LYS A 126 -7.21 18.84 -9.48
N ASP A 127 -8.08 19.79 -9.78
CA ASP A 127 -7.68 21.10 -10.29
C ASP A 127 -6.84 21.85 -9.25
N ARG A 128 -7.26 21.83 -7.97
CA ARG A 128 -6.47 22.43 -6.86
C ARG A 128 -5.09 21.80 -6.67
N ILE A 129 -4.97 20.48 -6.86
CA ILE A 129 -3.67 19.79 -6.80
C ILE A 129 -2.80 20.21 -8.00
N LYS A 130 -3.41 20.31 -9.19
CA LYS A 130 -2.71 20.65 -10.43
C LYS A 130 -2.19 22.09 -10.44
N GLU A 131 -2.88 23.02 -9.78
CA GLU A 131 -2.49 24.44 -9.73
C GLU A 131 -1.08 24.71 -9.15
N SER A 132 -0.58 23.85 -8.27
CA SER A 132 0.79 23.95 -7.74
C SER A 132 1.78 22.95 -8.35
N SER A 133 1.34 22.19 -9.37
CA SER A 133 2.21 21.31 -10.13
C SER A 133 3.13 22.10 -11.05
N ILE A 134 4.33 21.57 -11.30
CA ILE A 134 5.26 22.13 -12.28
C ILE A 134 4.92 21.48 -13.62
N ASP A 135 4.28 22.22 -14.53
CA ASP A 135 3.98 21.72 -15.87
C ASP A 135 5.29 21.43 -16.62
N LYS A 136 5.48 20.18 -17.03
CA LYS A 136 6.67 19.74 -17.78
C LYS A 136 6.63 20.16 -19.26
N GLY A 137 5.65 20.96 -19.69
CA GLY A 137 5.43 21.24 -21.09
C GLY A 137 4.87 22.63 -21.33
N THR A 138 5.74 23.62 -21.49
CA THR A 138 5.86 24.44 -22.70
C THR A 138 6.96 25.47 -22.50
N ASP A 139 7.91 25.42 -23.43
CA ASP A 139 8.98 26.38 -23.73
C ASP A 139 10.09 26.63 -22.70
N GLY A 140 11.30 26.69 -23.27
CA GLY A 140 12.57 26.68 -22.57
C GLY A 140 12.89 27.96 -21.80
N ASP A 141 13.96 27.83 -21.00
CA ASP A 141 14.62 28.90 -20.25
C ASP A 141 13.74 29.63 -19.23
N GLU A 142 13.32 28.91 -18.20
CA GLU A 142 13.42 29.34 -16.79
C GLU A 142 12.99 28.19 -15.88
N VAL A 143 13.96 27.39 -15.40
CA VAL A 143 13.74 26.52 -14.24
C VAL A 143 13.62 27.43 -13.02
N SER A 144 12.48 28.09 -12.88
CA SER A 144 12.14 28.83 -11.69
C SER A 144 11.31 27.91 -10.80
N ALA A 145 11.99 27.23 -9.88
CA ALA A 145 11.37 26.50 -8.78
C ALA A 145 10.44 27.41 -7.91
N ALA A 146 10.43 28.72 -8.16
CA ALA A 146 9.58 29.73 -7.55
C ALA A 146 8.24 29.99 -8.29
N SER A 147 7.89 29.24 -9.35
CA SER A 147 6.75 29.59 -10.24
C SER A 147 5.39 28.94 -9.94
N ALA A 148 5.26 28.08 -8.92
CA ALA A 148 3.92 27.69 -8.46
C ALA A 148 3.21 28.92 -7.91
N ARG A 149 2.34 29.55 -8.72
CA ARG A 149 1.55 30.74 -8.33
C ARG A 149 0.72 30.48 -7.07
N VAL A 150 0.39 29.21 -6.81
CA VAL A 150 -0.39 28.75 -5.68
C VAL A 150 0.52 28.02 -4.68
N PRO A 151 0.46 28.36 -3.37
CA PRO A 151 1.23 27.69 -2.35
C PRO A 151 0.96 26.17 -2.30
N VAL A 152 2.03 25.37 -2.21
CA VAL A 152 1.95 23.90 -2.10
C VAL A 152 1.03 23.41 -0.98
N GLY A 153 0.89 24.19 0.09
CA GLY A 153 -0.03 23.89 1.18
C GLY A 153 -1.46 23.65 0.70
N ILE A 154 -1.93 24.37 -0.32
CA ILE A 154 -3.28 24.19 -0.88
C ILE A 154 -3.43 22.80 -1.53
N ALA A 155 -2.43 22.36 -2.31
CA ALA A 155 -2.44 21.03 -2.89
C ALA A 155 -2.32 19.92 -1.83
N ILE A 156 -1.57 20.15 -0.75
CA ILE A 156 -1.52 19.22 0.38
C ILE A 156 -2.92 19.07 0.99
N LEU A 157 -3.62 20.15 1.32
CA LEU A 157 -4.99 20.09 1.86
C LEU A 157 -5.93 19.36 0.90
N ALA A 158 -5.87 19.69 -0.40
CA ALA A 158 -6.68 19.06 -1.43
C ALA A 158 -6.38 17.56 -1.57
N ALA A 159 -5.13 17.13 -1.45
CA ALA A 159 -4.73 15.73 -1.50
C ALA A 159 -5.24 14.94 -0.29
N TYR A 160 -5.23 15.53 0.91
CA TYR A 160 -5.85 14.93 2.10
C TYR A 160 -7.37 14.78 1.94
N GLN A 161 -8.04 15.79 1.40
CA GLN A 161 -9.48 15.72 1.08
C GLN A 161 -9.75 14.64 0.02
N LEU A 162 -8.91 14.55 -1.01
CA LEU A 162 -9.01 13.55 -2.07
C LEU A 162 -8.92 12.13 -1.48
N ARG A 163 -7.88 11.86 -0.68
CA ARG A 163 -7.73 10.58 0.02
C ARG A 163 -8.97 10.27 0.86
N TRP A 164 -9.43 11.21 1.68
CA TRP A 164 -10.57 10.97 2.54
C TRP A 164 -11.80 10.60 1.71
N PHE A 165 -12.12 11.38 0.68
CA PHE A 165 -13.26 11.12 -0.22
C PHE A 165 -13.17 9.74 -0.85
N VAL A 166 -12.04 9.40 -1.48
CA VAL A 166 -11.85 8.12 -2.17
C VAL A 166 -12.01 6.94 -1.20
N THR A 167 -11.47 7.07 0.02
CA THR A 167 -11.53 5.99 1.02
C THR A 167 -12.90 5.81 1.69
N GLN A 168 -13.83 6.77 1.54
CA GLN A 168 -15.21 6.63 2.04
C GLN A 168 -16.14 5.90 1.05
N ILE A 169 -15.77 5.80 -0.23
CA ILE A 169 -16.61 5.19 -1.26
C ILE A 169 -16.62 3.66 -1.05
N ASP A 170 -17.80 3.03 -1.09
CA ASP A 170 -17.87 1.58 -1.03
C ASP A 170 -17.33 0.90 -2.30
N LYS A 171 -16.99 -0.38 -2.17
CA LYS A 171 -16.53 -1.21 -3.28
C LYS A 171 -17.47 -1.18 -4.50
N LEU A 172 -18.78 -1.14 -4.31
CA LEU A 172 -19.76 -1.18 -5.41
C LEU A 172 -19.79 0.11 -6.24
N ASN A 173 -19.62 1.26 -5.60
CA ASN A 173 -19.59 2.55 -6.30
C ASN A 173 -18.19 2.93 -6.76
N LEU A 174 -17.14 2.47 -6.07
CA LEU A 174 -15.75 2.78 -6.41
C LEU A 174 -15.40 2.35 -7.84
N GLY A 175 -15.83 1.15 -8.25
CA GLY A 175 -15.62 0.65 -9.60
C GLY A 175 -16.24 1.52 -10.70
N LYS A 176 -17.42 2.09 -10.43
CA LYS A 176 -18.11 3.01 -11.36
C LYS A 176 -17.42 4.37 -11.44
N LEU A 177 -16.73 4.76 -10.37
CA LEU A 177 -16.05 6.04 -10.23
C LEU A 177 -14.57 5.97 -10.61
N CYS A 178 -14.03 4.81 -11.00
CA CYS A 178 -12.63 4.65 -11.41
C CYS A 178 -12.19 5.67 -12.48
N ASN A 179 -13.02 5.96 -13.48
CA ASN A 179 -12.72 6.94 -14.53
C ASN A 179 -12.57 8.38 -14.01
N LEU A 180 -13.06 8.66 -12.80
CA LEU A 180 -12.87 9.95 -12.10
C LEU A 180 -11.71 9.85 -11.11
N VAL A 181 -11.68 8.81 -10.28
CA VAL A 181 -10.68 8.65 -9.22
C VAL A 181 -9.27 8.47 -9.79
N ILE A 182 -9.09 7.65 -10.83
CA ILE A 182 -7.77 7.33 -11.38
C ILE A 182 -7.06 8.60 -11.89
N PRO A 183 -7.65 9.44 -12.76
CA PRO A 183 -7.01 10.69 -13.18
C PRO A 183 -6.68 11.64 -12.03
N CYS A 184 -7.52 11.70 -10.99
CA CYS A 184 -7.26 12.55 -9.82
C CYS A 184 -6.07 12.02 -9.00
N ALA A 185 -6.02 10.72 -8.76
CA ALA A 185 -4.91 10.07 -8.06
C ALA A 185 -3.60 10.15 -8.86
N LEU A 186 -3.63 9.99 -10.18
CA LEU A 186 -2.46 10.20 -11.06
C LEU A 186 -1.94 11.64 -10.96
N THR A 187 -2.84 12.62 -10.95
CA THR A 187 -2.45 14.04 -10.79
C THR A 187 -1.71 14.27 -9.48
N ALA A 188 -2.13 13.59 -8.39
CA ALA A 188 -1.42 13.64 -7.12
C ALA A 188 -0.06 12.90 -7.16
N LEU A 189 0.05 11.77 -7.86
CA LEU A 189 1.32 11.04 -8.03
C LEU A 189 2.36 11.80 -8.86
N ASP A 190 1.92 12.60 -9.82
CA ASP A 190 2.80 13.42 -10.67
C ASP A 190 3.27 14.71 -9.99
N HIS A 191 2.67 15.06 -8.84
CA HIS A 191 3.03 16.25 -8.08
C HIS A 191 4.43 16.11 -7.45
N TRP A 192 5.19 17.20 -7.35
CA TRP A 192 6.57 17.18 -6.85
C TRP A 192 6.67 16.99 -5.33
N SER A 193 5.69 17.47 -4.56
CA SER A 193 5.61 17.27 -3.10
C SER A 193 5.36 15.80 -2.75
N THR A 194 6.24 15.25 -1.91
CA THR A 194 6.15 13.87 -1.39
C THR A 194 4.87 13.62 -0.62
N GLU A 195 4.38 14.62 0.10
CA GLU A 195 3.13 14.55 0.86
C GLU A 195 1.93 14.33 -0.07
N VAL A 196 1.83 15.12 -1.14
CA VAL A 196 0.76 15.01 -2.14
C VAL A 196 0.81 13.63 -2.82
N LYS A 197 2.01 13.17 -3.20
CA LYS A 197 2.21 11.83 -3.75
C LYS A 197 1.71 10.75 -2.81
N GLY A 198 2.07 10.82 -1.53
CA GLY A 198 1.66 9.85 -0.52
C GLY A 198 0.13 9.69 -0.44
N GLN A 199 -0.61 10.80 -0.45
CA GLN A 199 -2.08 10.75 -0.46
C GLN A 199 -2.63 10.11 -1.75
N GLY A 200 -2.01 10.41 -2.90
CA GLY A 200 -2.32 9.75 -4.18
C GLY A 200 -2.07 8.24 -4.15
N MET A 201 -0.96 7.80 -3.54
CA MET A 201 -0.64 6.38 -3.38
C MET A 201 -1.67 5.67 -2.51
N ILE A 202 -2.15 6.30 -1.43
CA ILE A 202 -3.20 5.74 -0.57
C ILE A 202 -4.51 5.55 -1.36
N CYS A 203 -4.87 6.50 -2.24
CA CYS A 203 -6.02 6.34 -3.13
C CYS A 203 -5.87 5.11 -4.03
N PHE A 204 -4.69 4.90 -4.60
CA PHE A 204 -4.41 3.73 -5.44
C PHE A 204 -4.35 2.42 -4.66
N ILE A 205 -3.82 2.41 -3.45
CA ILE A 205 -3.87 1.25 -2.55
C ILE A 205 -5.32 0.89 -2.24
N HIS A 206 -6.17 1.89 -1.99
CA HIS A 206 -7.61 1.67 -1.78
C HIS A 206 -8.27 1.09 -3.04
N LEU A 207 -7.98 1.61 -4.23
CA LEU A 207 -8.43 1.02 -5.50
C LEU A 207 -7.96 -0.43 -5.61
N GLY A 208 -6.66 -0.71 -5.51
CA GLY A 208 -6.09 -2.06 -5.65
C GLY A 208 -6.66 -3.10 -4.67
N LYS A 209 -7.12 -2.68 -3.48
CA LYS A 209 -7.77 -3.56 -2.49
C LYS A 209 -9.25 -3.81 -2.77
N ASN A 210 -9.93 -2.90 -3.46
CA ASN A 210 -11.39 -2.90 -3.54
C ASN A 210 -11.94 -3.10 -4.95
N VAL A 211 -11.16 -2.82 -5.99
CA VAL A 211 -11.58 -2.82 -7.39
C VAL A 211 -11.09 -4.07 -8.13
N ASN A 212 -11.90 -4.58 -9.05
CA ASN A 212 -11.51 -5.69 -9.93
C ASN A 212 -10.60 -5.20 -11.08
N SER A 213 -9.75 -6.09 -11.60
CA SER A 213 -8.78 -5.76 -12.67
C SER A 213 -9.39 -5.13 -13.92
N ALA A 214 -10.61 -5.54 -14.27
CA ALA A 214 -11.36 -5.05 -15.43
C ALA A 214 -11.75 -3.56 -15.30
N GLU A 215 -11.94 -3.03 -14.09
CA GLU A 215 -12.40 -1.65 -13.89
C GLU A 215 -11.26 -0.64 -14.06
N PHE A 216 -10.00 -1.07 -14.04
CA PHE A 216 -8.86 -0.22 -14.41
C PHE A 216 -8.85 0.10 -15.92
N GLY A 217 -9.46 -0.75 -16.74
CA GLY A 217 -9.70 -0.52 -18.17
C GLY A 217 -8.49 0.01 -18.93
N VAL A 218 -8.66 1.16 -19.60
CA VAL A 218 -7.62 1.81 -20.43
C VAL A 218 -6.46 2.41 -19.62
N TYR A 219 -6.59 2.51 -18.30
CA TYR A 219 -5.58 3.15 -17.46
C TYR A 219 -4.49 2.18 -16.97
N GLN A 220 -4.61 0.88 -17.23
CA GLN A 220 -3.70 -0.15 -16.71
C GLN A 220 -2.22 0.20 -16.91
N ASP A 221 -1.80 0.45 -18.16
CA ASP A 221 -0.40 0.76 -18.47
C ASP A 221 0.06 2.11 -17.88
N VAL A 222 -0.82 3.13 -17.88
CA VAL A 222 -0.51 4.45 -17.33
C VAL A 222 -0.28 4.38 -15.82
N ILE A 223 -1.09 3.59 -15.12
CA ILE A 223 -0.97 3.35 -13.69
C ILE A 223 0.35 2.64 -13.37
N LEU A 224 0.70 1.61 -14.15
CA LEU A 224 1.93 0.84 -13.91
C LEU A 224 3.19 1.63 -14.29
N ASP A 225 3.10 2.52 -15.28
CA ASP A 225 4.19 3.46 -15.57
C ASP A 225 4.38 4.45 -14.41
N ALA A 226 3.28 4.99 -13.89
CA ALA A 226 3.31 5.86 -12.71
C ALA A 226 3.90 5.14 -11.47
N CYS A 227 3.63 3.84 -11.30
CA CYS A 227 4.27 3.03 -10.26
C CYS A 227 5.80 3.03 -10.45
N CYS A 228 6.28 2.69 -11.64
CA CYS A 228 7.72 2.65 -11.95
C CYS A 228 8.40 4.00 -11.69
N ASN A 229 7.79 5.09 -12.17
CA ASN A 229 8.34 6.44 -12.02
C ASN A 229 8.42 6.88 -10.55
N ASN A 230 7.54 6.35 -9.69
CA ASN A 230 7.53 6.67 -8.28
C ASN A 230 8.38 5.74 -7.40
N ILE A 231 8.92 4.63 -7.92
CA ILE A 231 9.88 3.78 -7.19
C ILE A 231 11.14 4.57 -6.81
N ALA A 232 11.52 5.56 -7.61
CA ALA A 232 12.64 6.45 -7.32
C ALA A 232 12.27 7.65 -6.42
N SER A 233 11.05 7.70 -5.86
CA SER A 233 10.63 8.79 -4.97
C SER A 233 11.34 8.75 -3.61
N ALA A 234 11.10 9.80 -2.81
CA ALA A 234 11.71 9.99 -1.51
C ALA A 234 11.44 8.86 -0.51
N ASP A 235 12.31 8.77 0.49
CA ASP A 235 12.38 7.65 1.43
C ASP A 235 11.17 7.61 2.37
N GLU A 236 10.57 8.76 2.68
CA GLU A 236 9.46 8.83 3.65
C GLU A 236 8.21 8.07 3.17
N ILE A 237 8.01 8.01 1.84
CA ILE A 237 6.84 7.36 1.23
C ILE A 237 7.15 5.99 0.63
N TRP A 238 8.35 5.44 0.86
CA TRP A 238 8.78 4.16 0.28
C TRP A 238 7.80 3.01 0.58
N HIS A 239 7.26 2.96 1.80
CA HIS A 239 6.30 1.92 2.17
C HIS A 239 5.02 1.96 1.31
N LEU A 240 4.50 3.16 1.03
CA LEU A 240 3.35 3.37 0.14
C LEU A 240 3.69 3.02 -1.30
N VAL A 241 4.89 3.39 -1.76
CA VAL A 241 5.39 3.07 -3.11
C VAL A 241 5.40 1.55 -3.34
N VAL A 242 5.97 0.79 -2.38
CA VAL A 242 6.03 -0.67 -2.48
C VAL A 242 4.63 -1.27 -2.44
N GLU A 243 3.82 -0.90 -1.44
CA GLU A 243 2.47 -1.46 -1.29
C GLU A 243 1.62 -1.19 -2.54
N MET A 244 1.57 0.07 -2.99
CA MET A 244 0.84 0.47 -4.18
C MET A 244 1.29 -0.33 -5.41
N SER A 245 2.61 -0.35 -5.69
CA SER A 245 3.13 -0.96 -6.90
C SER A 245 2.89 -2.47 -6.93
N VAL A 246 3.09 -3.16 -5.80
CA VAL A 246 2.83 -4.60 -5.70
C VAL A 246 1.35 -4.91 -5.86
N LEU A 247 0.46 -4.19 -5.15
CA LEU A 247 -0.98 -4.41 -5.24
C LEU A 247 -1.51 -4.18 -6.66
N LEU A 248 -1.08 -3.11 -7.32
CA LEU A 248 -1.58 -2.76 -8.65
C LEU A 248 -1.06 -3.72 -9.72
N VAL A 249 0.23 -4.06 -9.73
CA VAL A 249 0.74 -5.01 -10.74
C VAL A 249 0.18 -6.41 -10.53
N SER A 250 0.03 -6.86 -9.28
CA SER A 250 -0.58 -8.15 -8.96
C SER A 250 -2.07 -8.20 -9.27
N SER A 251 -2.80 -7.10 -9.13
CA SER A 251 -4.24 -7.05 -9.46
C SER A 251 -4.48 -6.89 -10.96
N ILE A 252 -3.75 -6.01 -11.65
CA ILE A 252 -3.92 -5.74 -13.08
C ILE A 252 -3.49 -6.93 -13.95
N HIS A 253 -2.35 -7.56 -13.64
CA HIS A 253 -1.77 -8.64 -14.45
C HIS A 253 -1.86 -10.03 -13.83
N GLN A 254 -2.78 -10.25 -12.88
CA GLN A 254 -2.90 -11.51 -12.11
C GLN A 254 -2.83 -12.80 -12.97
N SER A 255 -3.40 -12.77 -14.17
CA SER A 255 -3.48 -13.93 -15.08
C SER A 255 -2.23 -14.13 -15.95
N ASN A 256 -1.28 -13.19 -15.96
CA ASN A 256 -0.12 -13.23 -16.83
C ASN A 256 1.21 -13.13 -16.03
N PRO A 257 1.73 -14.25 -15.50
CA PRO A 257 3.00 -14.27 -14.77
C PRO A 257 4.22 -13.80 -15.59
N ARG A 258 4.10 -13.71 -16.92
CA ARG A 258 5.15 -13.27 -17.84
C ARG A 258 4.98 -11.82 -18.29
N SER A 259 4.07 -11.06 -17.67
CA SER A 259 3.94 -9.63 -17.95
C SER A 259 5.27 -8.92 -17.71
N HIS A 260 5.72 -8.12 -18.69
CA HIS A 260 6.95 -7.34 -18.57
C HIS A 260 6.87 -6.33 -17.40
N TRP A 261 5.67 -5.99 -16.95
CA TRP A 261 5.46 -5.10 -15.82
C TRP A 261 5.96 -5.68 -14.50
N TYR A 262 5.86 -7.00 -14.30
CA TYR A 262 6.44 -7.66 -13.13
C TYR A 262 7.97 -7.52 -13.12
N GLU A 263 8.61 -7.78 -14.26
CA GLU A 263 10.06 -7.64 -14.41
C GLU A 263 10.51 -6.19 -14.18
N ARG A 264 9.82 -5.21 -14.78
CA ARG A 264 10.14 -3.79 -14.64
C ARG A 264 10.00 -3.32 -13.20
N ILE A 265 8.85 -3.56 -12.56
CA ILE A 265 8.58 -3.11 -11.18
C ILE A 265 9.52 -3.79 -10.17
N LEU A 266 9.65 -5.12 -10.24
CA LEU A 266 10.58 -5.84 -9.35
C LEU A 266 12.02 -5.39 -9.60
N GLY A 267 12.39 -5.21 -10.86
CA GLY A 267 13.71 -4.77 -11.28
C GLY A 267 14.10 -3.43 -10.67
N GLU A 268 13.19 -2.44 -10.73
CA GLU A 268 13.39 -1.12 -10.12
C GLU A 268 13.49 -1.21 -8.59
N MET A 269 12.55 -1.92 -7.93
CA MET A 269 12.60 -2.08 -6.47
C MET A 269 13.92 -2.70 -5.99
N LEU A 270 14.37 -3.76 -6.66
CA LEU A 270 15.63 -4.41 -6.34
C LEU A 270 16.82 -3.46 -6.53
N SER A 271 16.81 -2.62 -7.56
CA SER A 271 17.88 -1.64 -7.80
C SER A 271 17.99 -0.64 -6.65
N HIS A 272 16.86 -0.23 -6.07
CA HIS A 272 16.84 0.65 -4.89
C HIS A 272 17.31 -0.05 -3.61
N LEU A 273 16.95 -1.33 -3.43
CA LEU A 273 17.36 -2.12 -2.26
C LEU A 273 18.85 -2.48 -2.31
N GLU A 274 19.40 -2.76 -3.50
CA GLU A 274 20.81 -3.07 -3.70
C GLU A 274 21.73 -1.87 -3.43
N ARG A 275 21.25 -0.64 -3.69
CA ARG A 275 21.99 0.60 -3.38
C ARG A 275 22.09 0.88 -1.88
N GLN A 276 21.03 0.58 -1.12
CA GLN A 276 20.97 0.83 0.33
C GLN A 276 20.46 -0.38 1.13
N PRO A 277 21.15 -1.53 1.09
CA PRO A 277 20.66 -2.77 1.68
C PRO A 277 20.63 -2.74 3.21
N ARG A 278 21.26 -1.76 3.86
CA ARG A 278 21.24 -1.63 5.33
C ARG A 278 20.13 -0.72 5.86
N ASN A 279 19.40 -0.03 4.99
CA ASN A 279 18.28 0.80 5.40
C ASN A 279 17.13 -0.11 5.93
N LYS A 280 16.82 0.01 7.23
CA LYS A 280 15.84 -0.84 7.92
C LYS A 280 14.43 -0.62 7.39
N GLU A 281 13.99 0.62 7.32
CA GLU A 281 12.63 0.97 6.89
C GLU A 281 12.35 0.47 5.48
N ARG A 282 13.34 0.61 4.58
CA ARG A 282 13.20 0.13 3.20
C ARG A 282 13.06 -1.38 3.08
N ARG A 283 13.92 -2.13 3.76
CA ARG A 283 13.88 -3.60 3.71
C ARG A 283 12.62 -4.14 4.36
N VAL A 284 12.21 -3.60 5.51
CA VAL A 284 11.01 -4.05 6.23
C VAL A 284 9.77 -3.79 5.40
N ALA A 285 9.62 -2.58 4.85
CA ALA A 285 8.50 -2.26 3.96
C ALA A 285 8.44 -3.20 2.74
N TRP A 286 9.57 -3.41 2.07
CA TRP A 286 9.62 -4.31 0.90
C TRP A 286 9.27 -5.75 1.26
N LEU A 287 9.89 -6.32 2.29
CA LEU A 287 9.62 -7.69 2.72
C LEU A 287 8.18 -7.89 3.22
N THR A 288 7.57 -6.84 3.76
CA THR A 288 6.17 -6.87 4.22
C THR A 288 5.21 -7.02 3.04
N PHE A 289 5.40 -6.25 1.97
CA PHE A 289 4.41 -6.14 0.90
C PHE A 289 4.71 -6.97 -0.35
N ILE A 290 5.91 -7.51 -0.55
CA ILE A 290 6.31 -8.14 -1.83
C ILE A 290 5.61 -9.47 -2.15
N GLU A 291 4.96 -10.13 -1.18
CA GLU A 291 4.41 -11.49 -1.37
C GLU A 291 3.48 -11.65 -2.56
N PRO A 292 2.47 -10.79 -2.77
CA PRO A 292 1.54 -10.93 -3.88
C PRO A 292 2.25 -10.90 -5.23
N LEU A 293 3.30 -10.09 -5.38
CA LEU A 293 4.11 -10.05 -6.59
C LEU A 293 4.82 -11.38 -6.82
N PHE A 294 5.40 -11.97 -5.77
CA PHE A 294 6.01 -13.29 -5.88
C PHE A 294 4.99 -14.35 -6.29
N GLN A 295 3.82 -14.37 -5.64
CA GLN A 295 2.75 -15.30 -5.98
C GLN A 295 2.28 -15.15 -7.43
N SER A 296 2.18 -13.92 -7.94
CA SER A 296 1.83 -13.65 -9.33
C SER A 296 2.90 -14.13 -10.31
N MET A 297 4.19 -13.96 -10.01
CA MET A 297 5.28 -14.39 -10.91
C MET A 297 5.55 -15.90 -10.88
N GLY A 298 5.37 -16.53 -9.72
CA GLY A 298 5.61 -17.97 -9.53
C GLY A 298 7.01 -18.40 -10.00
N LEU A 299 7.07 -19.35 -10.94
CA LEU A 299 8.33 -19.88 -11.48
C LEU A 299 9.21 -18.84 -12.18
N VAL A 300 8.63 -17.73 -12.68
CA VAL A 300 9.39 -16.67 -13.37
C VAL A 300 10.38 -15.99 -12.43
N LEU A 301 10.17 -16.07 -11.11
CA LEU A 301 11.08 -15.55 -10.08
C LEU A 301 12.51 -16.13 -10.19
N LEU A 302 12.68 -17.31 -10.79
CA LEU A 302 14.01 -17.90 -11.01
C LEU A 302 14.98 -16.93 -11.72
N ALA A 303 14.48 -16.09 -12.63
CA ALA A 303 15.28 -15.09 -13.33
C ALA A 303 15.89 -14.04 -12.38
N HIS A 304 15.27 -13.81 -11.22
CA HIS A 304 15.67 -12.78 -10.26
C HIS A 304 16.52 -13.34 -9.10
N PHE A 305 16.81 -14.63 -9.07
CA PHE A 305 17.55 -15.28 -7.98
C PHE A 305 18.91 -14.64 -7.71
N ARG A 306 19.62 -14.23 -8.78
CA ARG A 306 20.93 -13.57 -8.67
C ARG A 306 20.90 -12.24 -7.93
N ARG A 307 19.72 -11.60 -7.82
CA ARG A 307 19.50 -10.32 -7.14
C ARG A 307 18.84 -10.53 -5.78
N LEU A 308 17.85 -11.42 -5.71
CA LEU A 308 17.09 -11.73 -4.50
C LEU A 308 17.93 -12.41 -3.41
N PHE A 309 18.64 -13.50 -3.75
CA PHE A 309 19.35 -14.29 -2.75
C PHE A 309 20.49 -13.53 -2.05
N PRO A 310 21.31 -12.71 -2.73
CA PRO A 310 22.29 -11.88 -2.04
C PRO A 310 21.67 -10.94 -1.00
N LEU A 311 20.49 -10.36 -1.29
CA LEU A 311 19.76 -9.53 -0.32
C LEU A 311 19.24 -10.38 0.84
N PHE A 312 18.64 -11.55 0.57
CA PHE A 312 18.18 -12.46 1.60
C PHE A 312 19.31 -12.93 2.52
N PHE A 313 20.45 -13.38 1.99
CA PHE A 313 21.60 -13.77 2.80
C PHE A 313 22.16 -12.62 3.63
N LYS A 314 22.05 -11.38 3.15
CA LYS A 314 22.45 -10.22 3.92
C LYS A 314 21.47 -9.89 5.05
N TRP A 315 20.17 -10.05 4.81
CA TRP A 315 19.11 -9.65 5.75
C TRP A 315 18.72 -10.74 6.73
N ILE A 316 19.01 -12.01 6.42
CA ILE A 316 18.76 -13.14 7.34
C ILE A 316 19.58 -13.03 8.63
N HIS A 317 20.70 -12.27 8.60
CA HIS A 317 21.55 -11.94 9.74
C HIS A 317 21.41 -10.48 10.19
N ALA A 318 20.29 -9.81 9.89
CA ALA A 318 20.05 -8.44 10.37
C ALA A 318 19.92 -8.38 11.90
N ASP A 319 20.30 -7.26 12.50
CA ASP A 319 20.33 -7.10 13.97
C ASP A 319 18.94 -7.16 14.63
N ASP A 320 17.87 -6.92 13.87
CA ASP A 320 16.48 -6.93 14.35
C ASP A 320 15.71 -8.19 13.93
N ASP A 321 14.94 -8.75 14.87
CA ASP A 321 14.19 -10.00 14.67
C ASP A 321 13.07 -9.86 13.63
N GLU A 322 12.47 -8.67 13.51
CA GLU A 322 11.45 -8.34 12.51
C GLU A 322 11.95 -8.60 11.08
N THR A 323 13.12 -8.06 10.73
CA THR A 323 13.73 -8.30 9.42
C THR A 323 13.99 -9.78 9.20
N VAL A 324 14.57 -10.47 10.19
CA VAL A 324 14.92 -11.89 10.07
C VAL A 324 13.68 -12.75 9.79
N LEU A 325 12.61 -12.57 10.57
CA LEU A 325 11.35 -13.30 10.38
C LEU A 325 10.71 -13.02 9.02
N LEU A 326 10.70 -11.75 8.59
CA LEU A 326 10.20 -11.37 7.28
C LEU A 326 11.01 -12.00 6.15
N VAL A 327 12.34 -12.06 6.25
CA VAL A 327 13.21 -12.72 5.27
C VAL A 327 12.94 -14.21 5.21
N LEU A 328 12.88 -14.91 6.36
CA LEU A 328 12.60 -16.35 6.40
C LEU A 328 11.27 -16.66 5.73
N LYS A 329 10.24 -15.85 6.00
CA LYS A 329 8.93 -15.97 5.33
C LYS A 329 9.04 -15.77 3.81
N ARG A 330 9.77 -14.75 3.35
CA ARG A 330 9.97 -14.52 1.90
C ARG A 330 10.77 -15.63 1.23
N VAL A 331 11.84 -16.11 1.89
CA VAL A 331 12.63 -17.26 1.42
C VAL A 331 11.69 -18.45 1.26
N HIS A 332 10.97 -18.83 2.31
CA HIS A 332 10.00 -19.93 2.27
C HIS A 332 9.03 -19.80 1.08
N THR A 333 8.41 -18.63 0.88
CA THR A 333 7.53 -18.37 -0.27
C THR A 333 8.24 -18.58 -1.61
N VAL A 334 9.45 -18.02 -1.79
CA VAL A 334 10.23 -18.17 -3.03
C VAL A 334 10.58 -19.64 -3.28
N LEU A 335 11.01 -20.38 -2.25
CA LEU A 335 11.32 -21.80 -2.39
C LEU A 335 10.08 -22.60 -2.80
N LYS A 336 8.94 -22.34 -2.16
CA LYS A 336 7.67 -23.03 -2.43
C LYS A 336 7.17 -22.79 -3.86
N LEU A 337 7.27 -21.55 -4.35
CA LEU A 337 6.80 -21.18 -5.68
C LEU A 337 7.71 -21.70 -6.80
N THR A 338 9.02 -21.74 -6.56
CA THR A 338 10.00 -22.07 -7.60
C THR A 338 10.49 -23.52 -7.57
N TRP A 339 10.22 -24.24 -6.47
CA TRP A 339 10.74 -25.58 -6.20
C TRP A 339 12.28 -25.62 -6.30
N ILE A 340 12.91 -24.45 -6.16
CA ILE A 340 14.36 -24.22 -6.16
C ILE A 340 15.03 -24.91 -7.37
N ARG A 341 14.40 -24.85 -8.54
CA ARG A 341 14.96 -25.47 -9.74
C ARG A 341 16.26 -24.76 -10.13
N ASN A 342 17.31 -25.54 -10.34
CA ASN A 342 18.59 -25.08 -10.92
C ASN A 342 19.25 -23.89 -10.20
N THR A 343 19.27 -23.88 -8.87
CA THR A 343 19.97 -22.84 -8.11
C THR A 343 21.33 -23.31 -7.59
N PRO A 344 22.37 -22.46 -7.61
CA PRO A 344 23.63 -22.72 -6.90
C PRO A 344 23.53 -22.42 -5.39
N TYR A 345 22.41 -21.86 -4.93
CA TYR A 345 22.28 -21.31 -3.57
C TYR A 345 21.87 -22.31 -2.48
N ILE A 346 21.62 -23.59 -2.79
CA ILE A 346 21.12 -24.56 -1.78
C ILE A 346 22.12 -24.77 -0.65
N MET A 347 23.39 -25.07 -0.98
CA MET A 347 24.42 -25.30 0.04
C MET A 347 24.57 -24.09 0.94
N ARG A 348 24.77 -22.91 0.33
CA ARG A 348 24.88 -21.66 1.07
C ARG A 348 23.65 -21.37 1.93
N LEU A 349 22.45 -21.61 1.42
CA LEU A 349 21.23 -21.38 2.20
C LEU A 349 21.16 -22.29 3.43
N VAL A 350 21.56 -23.57 3.32
CA VAL A 350 21.65 -24.46 4.48
C VAL A 350 22.67 -23.92 5.50
N ASP A 351 23.86 -23.50 5.03
CA ASP A 351 24.90 -22.95 5.90
C ASP A 351 24.44 -21.69 6.65
N GLU A 352 23.79 -20.76 5.95
CA GLU A 352 23.30 -19.49 6.54
C GLU A 352 22.13 -19.75 7.51
N LEU A 353 21.24 -20.71 7.22
CA LEU A 353 20.16 -21.13 8.14
C LEU A 353 20.71 -21.80 9.42
N VAL A 354 21.75 -22.61 9.29
CA VAL A 354 22.45 -23.22 10.43
C VAL A 354 23.14 -22.16 11.28
N ALA A 355 23.83 -21.21 10.65
CA ALA A 355 24.45 -20.08 11.35
C ALA A 355 23.39 -19.26 12.10
N LEU A 356 22.28 -18.90 11.44
CA LEU A 356 21.19 -18.17 12.08
C LEU A 356 20.57 -18.96 13.24
N HIS A 357 20.43 -20.28 13.14
CA HIS A 357 19.87 -21.09 14.22
C HIS A 357 20.70 -21.00 15.52
N LYS A 358 22.03 -20.92 15.37
CA LYS A 358 22.95 -20.71 16.49
C LYS A 358 22.83 -19.29 17.03
N GLU A 359 22.84 -18.29 16.15
CA GLU A 359 22.66 -16.88 16.52
C GLU A 359 21.32 -16.61 17.23
N ALA A 360 20.26 -17.33 16.87
CA ALA A 360 18.94 -17.20 17.46
C ALA A 360 18.93 -17.46 18.97
N ALA A 361 19.92 -18.16 19.53
CA ALA A 361 20.06 -18.34 20.97
C ALA A 361 20.16 -17.01 21.75
N LEU A 362 20.65 -15.95 21.10
CA LEU A 362 20.83 -14.62 21.70
C LEU A 362 19.69 -13.64 21.35
N ARG A 363 18.71 -14.05 20.55
CA ARG A 363 17.62 -13.20 20.06
C ARG A 363 16.39 -13.25 20.96
N VAL A 364 15.57 -12.21 20.92
CA VAL A 364 14.32 -12.14 21.69
C VAL A 364 13.29 -13.07 21.07
N GLY A 365 13.12 -13.04 19.75
CA GLY A 365 12.22 -13.89 18.97
C GLY A 365 12.77 -15.30 18.70
N ARG A 366 13.61 -15.86 19.59
CA ARG A 366 14.38 -17.09 19.35
C ARG A 366 13.53 -18.27 18.86
N GLU A 367 12.36 -18.51 19.46
CA GLU A 367 11.54 -19.70 19.16
C GLU A 367 10.84 -19.54 17.81
N GLU A 368 10.35 -18.34 17.50
CA GLU A 368 9.73 -18.03 16.22
C GLU A 368 10.75 -18.17 15.08
N ILE A 369 11.94 -17.59 15.26
CA ILE A 369 13.03 -17.70 14.29
C ILE A 369 13.42 -19.16 14.06
N ARG A 370 13.60 -19.95 15.12
CA ARG A 370 13.96 -21.37 15.01
C ARG A 370 12.86 -22.19 14.32
N THR A 371 11.60 -21.89 14.59
CA THR A 371 10.45 -22.53 13.93
C THR A 371 10.45 -22.22 12.43
N SER A 372 10.59 -20.94 12.06
CA SER A 372 10.68 -20.55 10.64
C SER A 372 11.90 -21.13 9.92
N ILE A 373 13.05 -21.27 10.60
CA ILE A 373 14.22 -21.97 10.05
C ILE A 373 13.89 -23.43 9.75
N LEU A 374 13.26 -24.13 10.71
CA LEU A 374 12.89 -25.53 10.54
C LEU A 374 11.93 -25.71 9.35
N GLU A 375 10.92 -24.85 9.21
CA GLU A 375 10.00 -24.87 8.06
C GLU A 375 10.73 -24.73 6.72
N VAL A 376 11.70 -23.80 6.63
CA VAL A 376 12.52 -23.61 5.42
C VAL A 376 13.39 -24.84 5.15
N LEU A 377 14.02 -25.43 6.17
CA LEU A 377 14.86 -26.63 6.03
C LEU A 377 14.03 -27.85 5.60
N LEU A 378 12.83 -28.03 6.13
CA LEU A 378 11.92 -29.09 5.74
C LEU A 378 11.51 -28.95 4.28
N LEU A 379 11.16 -27.73 3.84
CA LEU A 379 10.82 -27.46 2.45
C LEU A 379 12.01 -27.72 1.52
N LEU A 380 13.23 -27.34 1.91
CA LEU A 380 14.46 -27.64 1.17
C LEU A 380 14.68 -29.16 1.01
N LYS A 381 14.53 -29.91 2.10
CA LYS A 381 14.65 -31.37 2.10
C LYS A 381 13.64 -32.02 1.16
N GLN A 382 12.38 -31.55 1.17
CA GLN A 382 11.33 -32.03 0.27
C GLN A 382 11.63 -31.72 -1.19
N CYS A 383 12.06 -30.49 -1.51
CA CYS A 383 12.32 -30.08 -2.89
C CYS A 383 13.62 -30.67 -3.49
N LYS A 384 14.66 -30.87 -2.67
CA LYS A 384 16.04 -31.13 -3.12
C LYS A 384 16.79 -32.16 -2.27
N ARG A 385 16.14 -33.27 -1.93
CA ARG A 385 16.64 -34.35 -1.04
C ARG A 385 18.14 -34.61 -1.13
N GLN A 386 18.68 -34.99 -2.30
CA GLN A 386 20.11 -35.33 -2.43
C GLN A 386 21.05 -34.14 -2.15
N GLN A 387 20.76 -32.97 -2.72
CA GLN A 387 21.59 -31.76 -2.55
C GLN A 387 21.49 -31.21 -1.13
N PHE A 388 20.30 -31.30 -0.52
CA PHE A 388 20.09 -30.98 0.88
C PHE A 388 20.88 -31.93 1.78
N THR A 389 20.78 -33.25 1.58
CA THR A 389 21.51 -34.23 2.40
C THR A 389 23.02 -33.99 2.35
N ALA A 390 23.57 -33.74 1.15
CA ALA A 390 25.00 -33.44 1.00
C ALA A 390 25.42 -32.15 1.73
N ALA A 391 24.58 -31.11 1.70
CA ALA A 391 24.83 -29.87 2.44
C ALA A 391 24.70 -30.08 3.96
N TRP A 392 23.68 -30.81 4.40
CA TRP A 392 23.36 -31.08 5.79
C TRP A 392 24.38 -32.01 6.46
N GLU A 393 24.99 -32.92 5.70
CA GLU A 393 26.01 -33.84 6.20
C GLU A 393 27.20 -33.13 6.83
N MET A 394 27.55 -31.93 6.36
CA MET A 394 28.63 -31.12 6.93
C MET A 394 28.33 -30.61 8.35
N HIS A 395 27.06 -30.65 8.77
CA HIS A 395 26.58 -30.09 10.05
C HIS A 395 26.04 -31.15 11.01
N ARG A 396 26.03 -32.44 10.61
CA ARG A 396 25.39 -33.54 11.36
C ARG A 396 25.93 -33.73 12.77
N ASP A 397 27.22 -33.47 12.97
CA ASP A 397 27.92 -33.70 14.23
C ASP A 397 27.89 -32.48 15.18
N ASP A 398 27.20 -31.40 14.81
CA ASP A 398 27.11 -30.20 15.65
C ASP A 398 26.10 -30.38 16.78
N SER A 399 26.60 -30.47 18.01
CA SER A 399 25.78 -30.58 19.23
C SER A 399 24.72 -29.48 19.38
N ASN A 400 24.94 -28.27 18.84
CA ASN A 400 23.98 -27.16 18.92
C ASN A 400 22.76 -27.37 18.01
N LEU A 401 22.83 -28.33 17.09
CA LEU A 401 21.76 -28.64 16.14
C LEU A 401 20.98 -29.91 16.51
N ALA A 402 21.25 -30.53 17.67
CA ALA A 402 20.63 -31.79 18.06
C ALA A 402 19.09 -31.76 17.99
N ALA A 403 18.46 -30.66 18.43
CA ALA A 403 17.01 -30.49 18.34
C ALA A 403 16.51 -30.40 16.88
N LEU A 404 17.21 -29.68 16.00
CA LEU A 404 16.89 -29.62 14.57
C LEU A 404 17.08 -30.98 13.89
N CYS A 405 18.16 -31.69 14.24
CA CYS A 405 18.44 -33.02 13.71
C CYS A 405 17.30 -34.00 14.01
N LEU A 406 16.78 -33.99 15.25
CA LEU A 406 15.64 -34.82 15.66
C LEU A 406 14.39 -34.48 14.84
N SER A 407 14.00 -33.20 14.77
CA SER A 407 12.82 -32.77 14.00
C SER A 407 12.93 -33.08 12.50
N LEU A 408 14.13 -32.97 11.92
CA LEU A 408 14.37 -33.32 10.52
C LEU A 408 14.38 -34.83 10.28
N THR A 409 14.67 -35.66 11.29
CA THR A 409 14.66 -37.13 11.17
C THR A 409 13.29 -37.74 11.43
N GLU A 410 12.56 -37.30 12.46
CA GLU A 410 11.21 -37.81 12.82
C GLU A 410 10.22 -37.75 11.64
N ILE A 411 10.22 -36.65 10.89
CA ILE A 411 9.33 -36.47 9.72
C ILE A 411 9.69 -37.42 8.55
N SER A 412 10.91 -37.95 8.51
CA SER A 412 11.33 -38.94 7.48
C SER A 412 10.69 -40.31 7.71
N ILE A 413 10.43 -40.66 8.96
CA ILE A 413 9.92 -41.98 9.36
C ILE A 413 8.41 -42.07 9.05
N ASP A 414 7.68 -40.97 9.18
CA ASP A 414 6.27 -40.90 8.81
C ASP A 414 6.04 -40.98 7.28
N GLU A 415 6.93 -40.41 6.47
CA GLU A 415 6.86 -40.54 5.00
C GLU A 415 7.24 -41.96 4.50
N GLU A 416 8.21 -42.64 5.13
CA GLU A 416 8.60 -44.01 4.78
C GLU A 416 7.56 -45.06 5.23
N SER A 417 6.88 -44.83 6.35
CA SER A 417 5.75 -45.66 6.79
C SER A 417 4.50 -45.50 5.91
N SER A 418 4.35 -44.34 5.26
CA SER A 418 3.27 -44.05 4.31
C SER A 418 3.53 -44.59 2.90
N THR A 419 4.81 -44.69 2.49
CA THR A 419 5.22 -45.16 1.16
C THR A 419 5.47 -46.66 1.07
N SER A 420 5.44 -47.38 2.20
CA SER A 420 5.59 -48.84 2.23
C SER A 420 4.30 -49.62 1.90
N ASN A 421 3.18 -48.95 1.59
CA ASN A 421 1.92 -49.59 1.18
C ASN A 421 1.47 -49.33 -0.28
N THR A 422 2.29 -48.69 -1.13
CA THR A 422 1.91 -48.47 -2.54
C THR A 422 3.10 -48.56 -3.49
N LEU A 423 3.71 -49.75 -3.55
CA LEU A 423 4.56 -50.15 -4.67
C LEU A 423 3.76 -51.02 -5.64
N ARG A 424 3.06 -50.37 -6.58
CA ARG A 424 2.77 -50.93 -7.91
C ARG A 424 2.49 -49.80 -8.89
N SER A 425 3.41 -49.68 -9.86
CA SER A 425 3.30 -49.06 -11.20
C SER A 425 2.58 -47.71 -11.30
N ASP A 426 3.32 -46.65 -11.63
CA ASP A 426 3.14 -46.00 -12.94
C ASP A 426 4.22 -44.94 -13.22
N SER A 427 4.62 -44.89 -14.50
CA SER A 427 5.66 -44.05 -15.07
C SER A 427 5.15 -42.62 -15.34
N PRO A 428 6.06 -41.63 -15.52
CA PRO A 428 5.68 -40.22 -15.57
C PRO A 428 5.28 -39.78 -16.98
N GLN A 429 3.99 -39.92 -17.33
CA GLN A 429 3.45 -39.33 -18.56
C GLN A 429 2.04 -38.69 -18.47
N ASN A 430 1.37 -38.68 -17.31
CA ASN A 430 -0.05 -38.27 -17.22
C ASN A 430 -0.38 -37.00 -16.41
N CYS A 431 0.54 -36.03 -16.26
CA CYS A 431 0.24 -34.75 -15.59
C CYS A 431 0.04 -33.56 -16.55
N LEU A 432 -0.64 -33.76 -17.68
CA LEU A 432 -0.91 -32.68 -18.65
C LEU A 432 -2.36 -32.58 -19.15
N GLN A 433 -3.37 -33.13 -18.46
CA GLN A 433 -4.76 -33.09 -18.95
C GLN A 433 -5.88 -32.75 -17.93
N LEU A 434 -5.60 -32.00 -16.85
CA LEU A 434 -6.67 -31.57 -15.94
C LEU A 434 -6.66 -30.05 -15.66
N LEU A 435 -6.59 -29.24 -16.71
CA LEU A 435 -6.86 -27.79 -16.65
C LEU A 435 -7.73 -27.30 -17.82
N THR A 436 -8.79 -28.03 -18.14
CA THR A 436 -9.92 -27.51 -18.92
C THR A 436 -11.21 -28.09 -18.35
N THR A 437 -11.88 -27.29 -17.49
CA THR A 437 -13.34 -27.21 -17.22
C THR A 437 -13.59 -26.82 -15.75
N HIS A 438 -13.61 -25.52 -15.47
CA HIS A 438 -14.74 -24.78 -14.89
C HIS A 438 -14.33 -23.34 -14.56
#